data_AF-A0A1J3EH99-F1
#
_entry.id   AF-A0A1J3EH99-F1
#
_cell.length_a   1.000
_cell.length_b   1.000
_cell.length_c   1.000
_cell.angle_alpha   90.00
_cell.angle_beta   90.00
_cell.angle_gamma   90.00
#
_symmetry.space_group_name_H-M   'P 1'
#
loop_
_entity.id
_entity.type
_entity.pdbx_description
1 polymer ?
#
loop_
_entity_poly.entity_id
_entity_poly.type
_entity_poly.pdbx_seq_one_letter_code
_entity_poly.pdbx_strand_id
1 'polypeptide(L)'
;RCLSSKMATSTVTIRTRKFITNRLLNRRQMIIDVHHPNKATVSKNELREKLASEFKVKDDKCIFVFGFRTAFGGQKSTGFALI
;
A
#
# COMPACT_ATOMS: atom_id res chain seq x y z
N ARG A 1 -19.76 9.98 31.77
CA ARG A 1 -18.41 9.36 31.85
C ARG A 1 -17.79 9.46 30.46
N CYS A 2 -16.66 10.17 30.36
CA CYS A 2 -15.64 10.08 29.31
C CYS A 2 -15.99 10.46 27.85
N LEU A 3 -15.59 11.70 27.52
CA LEU A 3 -14.88 12.14 26.31
C LEU A 3 -15.02 11.27 25.05
N SER A 4 -15.79 11.81 24.10
CA SER A 4 -15.74 11.48 22.67
C SER A 4 -14.32 11.71 22.15
N SER A 5 -13.54 10.64 22.01
CA SER A 5 -12.26 10.68 21.32
C SER A 5 -12.53 10.90 19.84
N LYS A 6 -12.21 12.09 19.32
CA LYS A 6 -12.05 12.35 17.88
C LYS A 6 -11.16 11.24 17.30
N MET A 7 -11.75 10.24 16.66
CA MET A 7 -11.00 9.28 15.87
C MET A 7 -10.42 10.05 14.69
N ALA A 8 -9.14 10.38 14.76
CA ALA A 8 -8.39 10.83 13.60
C ALA A 8 -8.65 9.81 12.48
N THR A 9 -9.16 10.28 11.35
CA THR A 9 -9.42 9.45 10.18
C THR A 9 -8.16 8.63 9.90
N SER A 10 -8.27 7.30 9.96
CA SER A 10 -7.14 6.37 9.86
C SER A 10 -6.51 6.47 8.47
N THR A 11 -5.57 7.39 8.30
CA THR A 11 -4.89 7.64 7.03
C THR A 11 -3.91 6.50 6.76
N VAL A 12 -4.24 5.68 5.76
CA VAL A 12 -3.35 4.61 5.31
C VAL A 12 -2.20 5.23 4.54
N THR A 13 -0.97 4.99 5.01
CA THR A 13 0.26 5.46 4.37
C THR A 13 1.00 4.29 3.72
N ILE A 14 1.57 4.55 2.54
CA ILE A 14 2.30 3.56 1.75
C ILE A 14 3.76 4.00 1.69
N ARG A 15 4.67 3.10 2.03
CA ARG A 15 6.12 3.30 1.85
C ARG A 15 6.66 2.25 0.90
N THR A 16 7.53 2.67 -0.01
CA THR A 16 8.17 1.77 -0.97
C THR A 16 9.62 1.50 -0.56
N ARG A 17 10.08 0.28 -0.77
CA ARG A 17 11.46 -0.16 -0.55
C ARG A 17 11.95 -0.96 -1.74
N LYS A 18 13.28 -1.00 -1.92
CA LYS A 18 13.95 -1.78 -2.99
C LYS A 18 13.28 -1.56 -4.35
N PHE A 19 13.11 -0.29 -4.71
CA PHE A 19 12.49 0.11 -5.96
C PHE A 19 13.48 -0.11 -7.12
N ILE A 20 13.10 -0.96 -8.08
CA ILE A 20 13.92 -1.36 -9.22
C ILE A 20 13.16 -1.09 -10.51
N THR A 21 13.79 -0.41 -11.46
CA THR A 21 13.30 -0.26 -12.84
C THR A 21 13.85 -1.39 -13.71
N ASN A 22 13.10 -2.50 -13.81
CA ASN A 22 13.52 -3.64 -14.62
C ASN A 22 13.23 -3.36 -16.10
N ARG A 23 14.27 -2.91 -16.82
CA ARG A 23 14.23 -2.61 -18.26
C ARG A 23 14.06 -3.84 -19.14
N LEU A 24 14.46 -5.03 -18.70
CA LEU A 24 14.30 -6.26 -19.48
C LEU A 24 12.84 -6.67 -19.61
N LEU A 25 12.06 -6.42 -18.55
CA LEU A 25 10.64 -6.78 -18.47
C LEU A 25 9.71 -5.56 -18.57
N ASN A 26 10.26 -4.39 -18.91
CA ASN A 26 9.55 -3.12 -19.03
C ASN A 26 8.61 -2.82 -17.85
N ARG A 27 9.05 -3.13 -16.62
CA ARG A 27 8.25 -2.91 -15.41
C ARG A 27 9.07 -2.45 -14.22
N ARG A 28 8.43 -1.71 -13.33
CA ARG A 28 8.93 -1.26 -12.04
C ARG A 28 8.55 -2.30 -11.00
N GLN A 29 9.52 -2.74 -10.22
CA GLN A 29 9.33 -3.74 -9.16
C GLN A 29 9.70 -3.12 -7.83
N MET A 30 8.88 -3.33 -6.81
CA MET A 30 9.15 -2.79 -5.48
C MET A 30 8.46 -3.59 -4.38
N ILE A 31 8.98 -3.43 -3.17
CA ILE A 31 8.36 -3.90 -1.95
C ILE A 31 7.56 -2.74 -1.36
N ILE A 32 6.35 -3.02 -0.92
CA ILE A 32 5.46 -2.06 -0.26
C ILE A 32 5.32 -2.40 1.22
N ASP A 33 5.52 -1.39 2.06
CA ASP A 33 5.00 -1.37 3.42
C ASP A 33 3.73 -0.53 3.46
N VAL A 34 2.65 -1.12 3.94
CA VAL A 34 1.39 -0.44 4.21
C VAL A 34 1.28 -0.24 5.70
N HIS A 35 1.16 1.01 6.13
CA HIS A 35 0.87 1.37 7.51
C HIS A 35 -0.57 1.84 7.62
N HIS A 36 -1.35 1.14 8.44
CA HIS A 36 -2.80 1.28 8.55
C HIS A 36 -3.24 1.33 10.04
N PRO A 37 -2.92 2.42 10.76
CA PRO A 37 -3.29 2.53 12.18
C PRO A 37 -4.80 2.44 12.34
N ASN A 38 -5.26 1.67 13.33
CA ASN A 38 -6.68 1.47 13.67
C ASN A 38 -7.56 0.88 12.54
N LYS A 39 -6.98 0.44 11.42
CA LYS A 39 -7.66 -0.28 10.34
C LYS A 39 -7.08 -1.69 10.25
N ALA A 40 -7.91 -2.69 9.95
CA ALA A 40 -7.49 -4.09 9.95
C ALA A 40 -6.55 -4.40 8.77
N THR A 41 -7.12 -4.69 7.59
CA THR A 41 -6.37 -4.91 6.35
C THR A 41 -6.93 -4.00 5.28
N VAL A 42 -6.03 -3.38 4.52
CA VAL A 42 -6.40 -2.48 3.41
C VAL A 42 -6.74 -3.33 2.20
N SER A 43 -7.82 -2.97 1.51
CA SER A 43 -8.22 -3.66 0.28
C SER A 43 -7.20 -3.43 -0.83
N LYS A 44 -7.03 -4.41 -1.74
CA LYS A 44 -6.09 -4.28 -2.86
C LYS A 44 -6.46 -3.14 -3.81
N ASN A 45 -7.75 -2.83 -3.93
CA ASN A 45 -8.24 -1.76 -4.81
C ASN A 45 -7.81 -0.38 -4.28
N GLU A 46 -8.00 -0.13 -2.98
CA GLU A 46 -7.52 1.12 -2.33
C GLU A 46 -6.01 1.31 -2.50
N LEU A 47 -5.23 0.21 -2.45
CA LEU A 47 -3.78 0.29 -2.65
C LEU A 47 -3.41 0.59 -4.10
N ARG A 48 -4.16 0.06 -5.08
CA ARG A 48 -3.94 0.34 -6.50
C ARG A 48 -4.21 1.80 -6.83
N GLU A 49 -5.33 2.34 -6.36
CA GLU A 49 -5.70 3.76 -6.57
C GLU A 49 -4.65 4.71 -6.00
N LYS A 50 -4.15 4.41 -4.79
CA LYS A 50 -3.09 5.21 -4.16
C LYS A 50 -1.77 5.12 -4.93
N LEU A 51 -1.39 3.93 -5.38
CA LEU A 51 -0.17 3.75 -6.18
C LEU A 51 -0.29 4.41 -7.56
N ALA A 52 -1.49 4.39 -8.17
CA ALA A 52 -1.75 5.05 -9.45
C ALA A 52 -1.57 6.57 -9.32
N SER A 53 -2.10 7.15 -8.25
CA SER A 53 -1.96 8.57 -7.93
C SER A 53 -0.49 8.95 -7.65
N GLU A 54 0.20 8.18 -6.81
CA GLU A 54 1.60 8.43 -6.41
C GLU A 54 2.56 8.38 -7.60
N PHE A 55 2.39 7.38 -8.47
CA PHE A 55 3.28 7.12 -9.58
C PHE A 55 2.78 7.62 -10.94
N LYS A 56 1.65 8.34 -10.96
CA LYS A 56 1.03 8.93 -12.16
C LYS A 56 0.79 7.90 -13.27
N VAL A 57 0.31 6.72 -12.87
CA VAL A 57 -0.05 5.65 -13.81
C VAL A 57 -1.49 5.90 -14.26
N LYS A 58 -1.72 5.91 -15.57
CA LYS A 58 -3.07 6.20 -16.13
C LYS A 58 -4.04 5.05 -15.91
N ASP A 59 -3.57 3.81 -16.02
CA ASP A 59 -4.40 2.61 -15.96
C ASP A 59 -4.16 1.83 -14.66
N ASP A 60 -5.19 1.72 -13.81
CA ASP A 60 -5.13 0.94 -12.57
C ASP A 60 -4.82 -0.55 -12.84
N LYS A 61 -5.17 -1.04 -14.03
CA LYS A 61 -4.94 -2.41 -14.51
C LYS A 61 -3.46 -2.76 -14.63
N CYS A 62 -2.58 -1.78 -14.83
CA CYS A 62 -1.14 -2.00 -14.90
C CYS A 62 -0.52 -2.26 -13.53
N ILE A 63 -1.21 -1.90 -12.44
CA ILE A 63 -0.69 -2.02 -11.08
C ILE A 63 -1.13 -3.36 -10.47
N PHE A 64 -0.16 -4.22 -10.20
CA PHE A 64 -0.37 -5.51 -9.55
C PHE A 64 0.22 -5.51 -8.15
N VAL A 65 -0.61 -5.80 -7.15
CA VAL A 65 -0.20 -5.84 -5.75
C VAL A 65 -0.51 -7.21 -5.14
N PHE A 66 0.51 -7.89 -4.63
CA PHE A 66 0.40 -9.29 -4.20
C PHE A 66 1.34 -9.64 -3.05
N GLY A 67 1.19 -10.86 -2.51
CA GLY A 67 2.10 -11.40 -1.49
C GLY A 67 2.04 -10.64 -0.16
N PHE A 68 0.86 -10.18 0.25
CA PHE A 68 0.72 -9.44 1.50
C PHE A 68 0.84 -10.34 2.73
N ARG A 69 1.68 -9.92 3.67
CA ARG A 69 1.80 -10.49 5.01
C ARG A 69 1.67 -9.39 6.05
N THR A 70 0.73 -9.55 6.97
CA THR A 70 0.54 -8.69 8.14
C THR A 70 1.59 -9.03 9.21
N ALA A 71 2.14 -8.01 9.85
CA ALA A 71 3.01 -8.20 11.01
C ALA A 71 2.20 -8.67 12.22
N PHE A 72 2.84 -9.43 13.11
CA PHE A 72 2.25 -9.78 14.40
C PHE A 72 1.98 -8.50 15.22
N GLY A 73 0.78 -8.38 15.78
CA GLY A 73 0.31 -7.13 16.41
C GLY A 73 -0.41 -6.16 15.46
N GLY A 74 -0.51 -6.46 14.15
CA GLY A 74 -1.29 -5.67 13.19
C GLY A 74 -0.65 -4.35 12.79
N GLN A 75 -1.46 -3.40 12.28
CA GLN A 75 -1.11 -2.02 11.86
C GLN A 75 -0.09 -1.85 10.72
N LYS A 76 0.65 -2.91 10.39
CA LYS A 76 1.64 -2.93 9.32
C LYS A 76 1.47 -4.19 8.48
N SER A 77 1.40 -4.00 7.18
CA SER A 77 1.46 -5.08 6.20
C SER A 77 2.63 -4.85 5.25
N THR A 78 3.25 -5.94 4.82
CA THR A 78 4.30 -5.92 3.80
C THR A 78 3.82 -6.69 2.59
N GLY A 79 4.15 -6.25 1.38
CA GLY A 79 3.78 -6.92 0.14
C GLY A 79 4.65 -6.48 -1.02
N PHE A 80 4.32 -6.95 -2.22
CA PHE A 80 5.00 -6.61 -3.46
C PHE A 80 4.09 -5.82 -4.37
N ALA A 81 4.68 -4.90 -5.14
CA ALA A 81 4.00 -4.26 -6.26
C ALA A 81 4.84 -4.32 -7.53
N LEU A 82 4.12 -4.52 -8.62
CA LEU A 82 4.61 -4.34 -9.97
C LEU A 82 3.79 -3.22 -10.61
N ILE A 83 4.49 -2.30 -11.26
CA ILE A 83 3.92 -1.23 -12.09
C ILE A 83 4.52 -1.32 -13.48
#